data_AF-A0A8J7QUN6-F1
#
_entry.id   AF-A0A8J7QUN6-F1
#
_cell.length_a   1.000
_cell.length_b   1.000
_cell.length_c   1.000
_cell.angle_alpha   90.00
_cell.angle_beta   90.00
_cell.angle_gamma   90.00
#
_symmetry.space_group_name_H-M   'P 1'
#
loop_
_entity.id
_entity.type
_entity.pdbx_description
1 polymer ?
#
loop_
_entity_poly.entity_id
_entity_poly.type
_entity_poly.pdbx_seq_one_letter_code
_entity_poly.pdbx_strand_id
1 'polypeptide(L)' 'IAEIRRQAAALAAVSLAGHLEELRRLRDHAVEKGMLNAAISAEIARGKAAGLYEKKSPSAALPAVKVLDLGSMQAGE' A
#
# COMPACT_ATOMS: atom_id res chain seq x y z
N ILE A 1 10.64 17.36 -29.99
CA ILE A 1 9.65 16.59 -29.19
C ILE A 1 10.19 16.21 -27.81
N ALA A 2 11.38 15.60 -27.71
CA ALA A 2 11.95 15.19 -26.41
C ALA A 2 12.13 16.35 -25.41
N GLU A 3 12.60 17.51 -25.86
CA GLU A 3 12.80 18.69 -25.00
C GLU A 3 11.48 19.23 -24.43
N ILE A 4 10.47 19.38 -25.28
CA ILE A 4 9.11 19.81 -24.89
C ILE A 4 8.50 18.82 -23.88
N ARG A 5 8.68 17.52 -24.09
CA ARG A 5 8.22 16.49 -23.14
C ARG A 5 8.94 16.56 -21.80
N ARG A 6 10.24 16.87 -21.81
CA ARG A 6 11.06 16.99 -20.59
C ARG A 6 10.65 18.20 -19.76
N GLN A 7 10.41 19.34 -20.41
CA GLN A 7 9.91 20.56 -19.77
C GLN A 7 8.49 20.35 -19.24
N ALA A 8 7.60 19.72 -20.01
CA ALA A 8 6.27 19.36 -19.54
C ALA A 8 6.30 18.42 -18.32
N ALA A 9 7.19 17.43 -18.30
CA ALA A 9 7.37 16.52 -17.18
C ALA A 9 7.93 17.24 -15.93
N ALA A 10 8.84 18.18 -16.11
CA ALA A 10 9.38 18.99 -15.00
C ALA A 10 8.32 19.92 -14.40
N LEU A 11 7.47 20.54 -15.23
CA LEU A 11 6.34 21.35 -14.77
C LEU A 11 5.24 20.51 -14.11
N ALA A 12 5.06 19.27 -14.56
CA ALA A 12 4.14 18.30 -13.97
C ALA A 12 4.74 17.53 -12.79
N ALA A 13 5.99 17.81 -12.40
CA ALA A 13 6.66 17.11 -11.31
C ALA A 13 5.98 17.46 -9.99
N VAL A 14 5.21 16.52 -9.44
CA VAL A 14 4.58 16.66 -8.14
C VAL A 14 5.62 16.38 -7.07
N SER A 15 5.86 17.35 -6.18
CA SER A 15 6.70 17.13 -5.00
C SER A 15 5.99 16.22 -4.00
N LEU A 16 6.73 15.45 -3.21
CA LEU A 16 6.15 14.61 -2.16
C LEU A 16 5.29 15.45 -1.19
N ALA A 17 5.78 16.63 -0.79
CA ALA A 17 5.03 17.55 0.06
C ALA A 17 3.69 17.98 -0.58
N GLY A 18 3.71 18.33 -1.86
CA GLY A 18 2.49 18.68 -2.61
C GLY A 18 1.50 17.52 -2.72
N HIS A 19 2.01 16.29 -2.92
CA HIS A 19 1.16 15.11 -2.96
C HIS A 19 0.49 14.82 -1.61
N LEU A 20 1.23 14.93 -0.51
CA LEU A 20 0.70 14.73 0.84
C LEU A 20 -0.34 15.79 1.21
N GLU A 21 -0.15 17.03 0.77
CA GLU A 21 -1.10 18.12 0.99
C GLU A 21 -2.39 17.91 0.19
N GLU A 22 -2.29 17.49 -1.08
CA GLU A 22 -3.50 17.22 -1.88
C GLU A 22 -4.29 16.04 -1.32
N LEU A 23 -3.63 14.97 -0.86
CA LEU A 23 -4.30 13.86 -0.19
C LEU A 23 -4.98 14.28 1.12
N ARG A 24 -4.36 15.18 1.89
CA ARG A 24 -4.98 15.77 3.08
C ARG A 24 -6.24 16.56 2.70
N ARG A 25 -6.16 17.42 1.69
CA ARG A 25 -7.30 18.21 1.20
C ARG A 25 -8.46 17.34 0.74
N LEU A 26 -8.18 16.27 -0.01
CA LEU A 26 -9.18 15.29 -0.44
C LEU A 26 -9.82 14.56 0.75
N ARG A 27 -9.01 14.19 1.75
CA ARG A 27 -9.51 13.60 3.00
C ARG A 27 -10.45 14.54 3.73
N ASP A 28 -10.05 15.80 3.92
CA ASP A 28 -10.83 16.81 4.66
C ASP A 28 -12.18 17.06 3.98
N HIS A 29 -12.18 17.24 2.66
CA HIS A 29 -13.41 17.40 1.88
C HIS A 29 -14.30 16.15 1.87
N ALA A 30 -13.73 14.95 1.95
CA ALA A 30 -14.51 13.72 2.12
C ALA A 30 -15.16 13.63 3.51
N VAL A 31 -14.47 14.07 4.56
CA VAL A 31 -15.03 14.16 5.93
C VAL A 31 -16.19 15.14 5.97
N GLU A 32 -16.03 16.33 5.39
CA GLU A 32 -17.09 17.36 5.30
C GLU A 32 -18.36 16.81 4.62
N LYS A 33 -18.20 15.93 3.63
CA LYS A 33 -19.31 15.29 2.91
C LYS A 33 -19.83 14.02 3.57
N GLY A 34 -19.32 13.63 4.74
CA GLY A 34 -19.69 12.38 5.42
C GLY A 34 -19.23 11.11 4.70
N MET A 35 -18.34 11.21 3.72
CA MET A 35 -17.82 10.08 2.94
C MET A 35 -16.63 9.42 3.65
N LEU A 36 -16.88 8.79 4.79
CA LEU A 36 -15.83 8.27 5.68
C LEU A 36 -14.93 7.23 4.99
N ASN A 37 -15.48 6.36 4.15
CA ASN A 37 -14.66 5.38 3.41
C ASN A 37 -13.64 6.05 2.47
N ALA A 38 -14.04 7.15 1.81
CA ALA A 38 -13.15 7.92 0.96
C ALA A 38 -12.09 8.66 1.77
N ALA A 39 -12.46 9.24 2.91
CA ALA A 39 -11.53 9.89 3.84
C ALA A 39 -10.47 8.92 4.38
N ILE A 40 -10.87 7.71 4.80
CA ILE A 40 -9.97 6.67 5.28
C ILE A 40 -9.02 6.22 4.17
N SER A 41 -9.54 6.01 2.96
CA SER A 41 -8.72 5.61 1.80
C SER A 41 -7.66 6.67 1.46
N ALA A 42 -8.03 7.95 1.52
CA ALA A 42 -7.11 9.07 1.31
C ALA A 42 -6.01 9.11 2.39
N GLU A 43 -6.35 8.88 3.66
CA GLU A 43 -5.34 8.85 4.74
C GLU A 43 -4.39 7.64 4.61
N ILE A 44 -4.91 6.47 4.22
CA ILE A 44 -4.07 5.29 3.95
C ILE A 44 -3.08 5.58 2.80
N ALA A 45 -3.55 6.19 1.71
CA ALA A 45 -2.69 6.59 0.60
C ALA A 45 -1.62 7.61 1.05
N ARG A 46 -2.00 8.55 1.92
CA ARG A 46 -1.10 9.57 2.47
C ARG A 46 -0.01 8.94 3.33
N GLY A 47 -0.35 8.03 4.22
CA GLY A 47 0.64 7.31 5.02
C GLY A 47 1.56 6.43 4.17
N LYS A 48 1.06 5.84 3.07
CA LYS A 48 1.88 5.06 2.14
C LYS A 48 2.89 5.95 1.43
N ALA A 49 2.47 7.12 0.95
CA ALA A 49 3.34 8.12 0.33
C ALA A 49 4.39 8.66 1.32
N ALA A 50 4.04 8.81 2.60
CA ALA A 50 4.96 9.21 3.66
C ALA A 50 5.91 8.09 4.14
N GLY A 51 5.79 6.87 3.61
CA GLY A 51 6.60 5.72 4.02
C GLY A 51 6.21 5.11 5.38
N LEU A 52 5.03 5.45 5.92
CA LEU A 52 4.55 4.96 7.22
C LEU A 52 3.89 3.59 7.15
N TYR A 53 3.44 3.17 5.96
CA TYR A 53 2.84 1.86 5.73
C TYR A 53 3.76 1.00 4.86
N GLU A 54 4.52 0.11 5.49
CA GLU A 54 5.23 -0.96 4.79
C GLU A 54 4.31 -2.16 4.53
N LYS A 55 4.30 -2.61 3.27
CA LYS A 55 3.68 -3.87 2.91
C LYS A 55 4.66 -4.99 3.30
N LYS A 56 4.30 -5.80 4.30
CA LYS A 56 5.10 -6.97 4.69
C LYS A 56 5.13 -7.96 3.51
N SER A 57 6.19 -7.93 2.72
CA SER A 57 6.42 -8.92 1.67
C SER A 57 6.68 -10.28 2.33
N PRO A 58 6.06 -11.38 1.87
CA PRO A 58 6.31 -12.72 2.41
C PRO A 58 7.71 -13.27 2.09
N SER A 59 8.68 -12.41 1.79
CA SER A 59 10.08 -12.79 1.56
C SER A 59 10.81 -13.00 2.89
N ALA A 60 10.31 -13.95 3.64
CA ALA A 60 11.10 -14.81 4.49
C ALA A 60 10.38 -16.14 4.39
N ALA A 61 10.97 -17.07 3.64
CA ALA A 61 10.43 -18.41 3.48
C ALA A 61 10.02 -18.94 4.85
N LEU A 62 8.72 -19.03 5.09
CA LEU A 62 8.21 -19.70 6.27
C LEU A 62 8.76 -21.13 6.18
N PRO A 63 9.44 -21.65 7.22
CA PRO A 63 9.92 -23.02 7.17
C PRO A 63 8.72 -23.92 6.90
N ALA A 64 8.83 -24.76 5.87
CA ALA A 64 7.80 -25.71 5.53
C ALA A 64 7.50 -26.56 6.77
N VAL A 65 6.37 -26.29 7.42
CA VAL A 65 5.90 -27.11 8.54
C VAL A 65 5.54 -28.46 7.93
N LYS A 66 6.43 -29.44 8.14
CA LYS A 66 6.21 -30.81 7.72
C LYS A 66 5.11 -31.36 8.60
N VAL A 67 3.88 -31.37 8.09
CA VAL A 67 2.76 -32.04 8.74
C VAL A 67 3.13 -33.51 8.82
N LEU A 68 3.43 -33.99 10.02
CA LEU A 68 3.65 -35.40 10.28
C LEU A 68 2.30 -36.10 10.10
N ASP A 69 2.14 -36.78 8.98
CA ASP A 69 1.00 -37.68 8.76
C ASP A 69 1.15 -38.86 9.73
N LEU A 70 0.34 -38.85 10.78
CA LEU A 70 0.26 -39.92 11.80
C LEU A 70 -0.61 -41.11 11.33
N GLY A 71 -0.93 -41.19 10.03
CA GLY A 71 -1.86 -42.14 9.44
C GLY A 71 -1.34 -43.54 9.11
N SER A 72 -0.20 -43.99 9.63
CA SER A 72 0.28 -45.36 9.39
C SER A 72 0.62 -46.11 10.69
N MET A 73 -0.34 -46.22 11.61
CA MET A 73 -0.37 -47.36 12.52
C MET A 73 -0.97 -48.53 11.76
N GLN A 74 -0.12 -49.34 11.13
CA GLN A 74 -0.51 -50.68 10.69
C GLN A 74 -0.88 -51.48 11.94
N ALA A 75 -2.15 -51.89 12.05
CA ALA A 75 -2.56 -52.95 12.94
C ALA A 75 -1.83 -54.23 12.50
N GLY A 76 -0.98 -54.78 13.38
CA GLY A 76 -0.34 -56.07 13.17
C GLY A 76 -1.34 -57.21 13.31
N GLU A 77 -1.24 -58.17 12.39
CA GLU A 77 -1.48 -59.59 12.68
C GLU A 77 -0.22 -60.20 13.33
#